data_AF-A0A4Y1RGL2-F1
#
_entry.id   AF-A0A4Y1RGL2-F1
#
_cell.length_a   1.000
_cell.length_b   1.000
_cell.length_c   1.000
_cell.angle_alpha   90.00
_cell.angle_beta   90.00
_cell.angle_gamma   90.00
#
_symmetry.space_group_name_H-M   'P 1'
#
loop_
_entity.id
_entity.type
_entity.pdbx_description
1 polymer ?
#
loop_
_entity_poly.entity_id
_entity_poly.type
_entity_poly.pdbx_seq_one_letter_code
_entity_poly.pdbx_strand_id
1 'polypeptide(L)'
;MGFSESEKSVRNRAKPEGSIIEVWVQYESLTLCGMYSKDVETAFNCPQRNNDGGMRKENLSVFAQSARPFGDPERGESFSRNDMEVAHWFVVNNCDEIMAYLDEHEEMMKQEHLSHLVAQKHRELFPQWFLDSVNKLKSLEFPHLQ
;
A
#
# COMPACT_ATOMS: atom_id res chain seq x y z
N MET A 1 23.21 -18.36 -2.43
CA MET A 1 23.09 -19.45 -3.43
C MET A 1 23.12 -20.77 -2.68
N GLY A 2 22.22 -21.72 -2.98
CA GLY A 2 22.20 -23.03 -2.30
C GLY A 2 23.09 -24.08 -2.99
N PHE A 3 23.52 -25.13 -2.28
CA PHE A 3 24.32 -26.23 -2.86
C PHE A 3 23.65 -26.88 -4.09
N SER A 4 22.33 -27.08 -4.02
CA SER A 4 21.51 -27.63 -5.11
C SER A 4 21.40 -26.70 -6.32
N GLU A 5 21.67 -25.41 -6.15
CA GLU A 5 21.66 -24.40 -7.20
C GLU A 5 23.02 -24.38 -7.93
N SER A 6 24.13 -24.55 -7.19
CA SER A 6 25.47 -24.68 -7.76
C SER A 6 25.65 -25.93 -8.65
N GLU A 7 25.01 -27.05 -8.31
CA GLU A 7 25.07 -28.27 -9.15
C GLU A 7 24.39 -28.08 -10.51
N LYS A 8 23.32 -27.28 -10.58
CA LYS A 8 22.61 -26.98 -11.85
C LYS A 8 23.42 -26.07 -12.78
N SER A 9 24.35 -25.30 -12.23
CA SER A 9 25.23 -24.38 -12.98
C SER A 9 26.51 -25.04 -13.52
N VAL A 10 26.78 -26.31 -13.18
CA VAL A 10 27.96 -27.06 -13.64
C VAL A 10 27.84 -27.37 -15.13
N ARG A 11 28.54 -26.60 -15.97
CA ARG A 11 28.67 -26.88 -17.42
C ARG A 11 29.71 -27.96 -17.73
N ASN A 12 30.75 -28.11 -16.91
CA ASN A 12 31.80 -29.10 -17.13
C ASN A 12 31.60 -30.35 -16.25
N ARG A 13 31.02 -31.39 -16.86
CA ARG A 13 30.76 -32.68 -16.18
C ARG A 13 32.02 -33.55 -15.98
N ALA A 14 33.15 -33.20 -16.60
CA ALA A 14 34.40 -33.96 -16.42
C ALA A 14 35.09 -33.68 -15.09
N LYS A 15 34.81 -32.51 -14.47
CA LYS A 15 35.34 -32.09 -13.16
C LYS A 15 34.26 -31.34 -12.37
N PRO A 16 33.24 -32.04 -11.86
CA PRO A 16 32.09 -31.41 -11.22
C PRO A 16 32.48 -30.65 -9.95
N GLU A 17 33.33 -31.23 -9.10
CA GLU A 17 33.79 -30.59 -7.85
C GLU A 17 34.52 -29.27 -8.09
N GLY A 18 35.48 -29.26 -9.03
CA GLY A 18 36.22 -28.05 -9.39
C GLY A 18 35.31 -26.96 -9.96
N SER A 19 34.30 -27.34 -10.76
CA SER A 19 33.33 -26.40 -11.32
C SER A 19 32.41 -25.81 -10.24
N ILE A 20 32.02 -26.61 -9.23
CA ILE A 20 31.24 -26.13 -8.10
C ILE A 20 32.05 -25.10 -7.30
N ILE A 21 33.31 -25.42 -6.98
CA ILE A 21 34.21 -24.51 -6.25
C ILE A 21 34.37 -23.19 -7.01
N GLU A 22 34.55 -23.23 -8.33
CA GLU A 22 34.69 -22.02 -9.16
C GLU A 22 33.44 -21.11 -9.09
N VAL A 23 32.24 -21.68 -9.22
CA VAL A 23 30.97 -20.93 -9.10
C VAL A 23 30.84 -20.30 -7.72
N TRP A 24 31.22 -21.02 -6.66
CA TRP A 24 31.20 -20.49 -5.30
C TRP A 24 32.20 -19.34 -5.10
N VAL A 25 33.43 -19.48 -5.58
CA VAL A 25 34.44 -18.41 -5.52
C VAL A 25 33.96 -17.16 -6.26
N GLN A 26 33.35 -17.32 -7.44
CA GLN A 26 32.77 -16.22 -8.19
C GLN A 26 31.62 -15.55 -7.43
N TYR A 27 30.71 -16.34 -6.86
CA TYR A 27 29.59 -15.84 -6.06
C TYR A 27 30.06 -15.01 -4.87
N GLU A 28 30.94 -15.58 -4.02
CA GLU A 28 31.49 -14.90 -2.84
C GLU A 28 32.27 -13.63 -3.21
N SER A 29 33.06 -13.68 -4.29
CA SER A 29 33.81 -12.51 -4.78
C SER A 29 32.86 -11.38 -5.22
N LEU A 30 31.79 -11.71 -5.95
CA LEU A 30 30.79 -10.74 -6.39
C LEU A 30 29.98 -10.18 -5.22
N THR A 31 29.62 -11.01 -4.24
CA THR A 31 28.94 -10.58 -3.02
C THR A 31 29.82 -9.63 -2.22
N LEU A 32 31.10 -9.97 -2.00
CA LEU A 32 32.07 -9.12 -1.32
C LEU A 32 32.25 -7.78 -2.05
N CYS A 33 32.50 -7.80 -3.36
CA CYS A 33 32.61 -6.58 -4.16
C CYS A 33 31.34 -5.72 -4.11
N GLY A 34 30.16 -6.35 -4.13
CA GLY A 34 28.87 -5.67 -4.05
C GLY A 34 28.62 -4.96 -2.71
N MET A 35 29.26 -5.40 -1.62
CA MET A 35 29.18 -4.73 -0.32
C MET A 35 29.94 -3.39 -0.29
N TYR A 36 30.99 -3.24 -1.09
CA TYR A 36 31.83 -2.03 -1.12
C TYR A 36 31.50 -1.09 -2.28
N SER A 37 30.90 -1.60 -3.36
CA SER A 37 30.42 -0.80 -4.50
C SER A 37 29.01 -0.24 -4.23
N LYS A 38 28.89 0.72 -3.32
CA LYS A 38 27.59 1.31 -2.92
C LYS A 38 26.83 2.01 -4.05
N ASP A 39 27.54 2.43 -5.10
CA ASP A 39 26.98 3.17 -6.23
C ASP A 39 26.66 2.29 -7.45
N VAL A 40 26.80 0.97 -7.34
CA VAL A 40 26.49 0.02 -8.41
C VAL A 40 25.33 -0.87 -7.98
N GLU A 41 24.23 -0.83 -8.74
CA GLU A 41 23.14 -1.78 -8.55
C GLU A 41 23.63 -3.20 -8.84
N THR A 42 23.63 -4.05 -7.82
CA THR A 42 23.89 -5.48 -7.94
C THR A 42 22.59 -6.26 -7.72
N ALA A 43 22.58 -7.55 -8.09
CA ALA A 43 21.43 -8.42 -7.84
C ALA A 43 21.02 -8.49 -6.35
N PHE A 44 21.94 -8.15 -5.43
CA PHE A 44 21.71 -8.17 -3.99
C PHE A 44 21.12 -6.86 -3.44
N ASN A 45 21.38 -5.73 -4.11
CA ASN A 45 20.98 -4.40 -3.66
C ASN A 45 19.79 -3.84 -4.48
N CYS A 46 19.43 -4.50 -5.59
CA CYS A 46 18.30 -4.10 -6.43
C CYS A 46 16.99 -4.24 -5.64
N PRO A 47 16.19 -3.18 -5.52
CA PRO A 47 14.87 -3.27 -4.88
C PRO A 47 14.02 -4.34 -5.55
N GLN A 48 13.11 -4.96 -4.78
CA GLN A 48 12.14 -5.88 -5.38
C GLN A 48 11.44 -5.23 -6.57
N ARG A 49 11.19 -6.02 -7.63
CA ARG A 49 10.55 -5.54 -8.86
C ARG A 49 9.19 -4.85 -8.64
N ASN A 50 8.53 -5.14 -7.52
CA ASN A 50 7.25 -4.56 -7.11
C ASN A 50 7.41 -3.55 -5.95
N ASN A 51 8.53 -2.82 -5.89
CA ASN A 51 8.70 -1.79 -4.89
C ASN A 51 7.90 -0.54 -5.29
N ASP A 52 6.81 -0.28 -4.58
CA ASP A 52 5.94 0.88 -4.82
C ASP A 52 6.52 2.22 -4.32
N GLY A 53 7.73 2.22 -3.74
CA GLY A 53 8.41 3.43 -3.29
C GLY A 53 8.17 3.77 -1.82
N GLY A 54 7.53 2.87 -1.07
CA GLY A 54 7.35 2.99 0.38
C GLY A 54 6.37 4.10 0.80
N MET A 55 6.39 4.41 2.09
CA MET A 55 5.51 5.40 2.71
C MET A 55 6.07 6.82 2.56
N ARG A 56 5.23 7.74 2.10
CA ARG A 56 5.45 9.18 2.04
C ARG A 56 5.01 9.83 3.34
N LYS A 57 5.59 11.00 3.63
CA LYS A 57 5.16 11.84 4.74
C LYS A 57 3.96 12.68 4.30
N GLU A 58 2.77 12.10 4.40
CA GLU A 58 1.50 12.79 4.16
C GLU A 58 0.79 13.09 5.47
N ASN A 59 -0.16 14.05 5.43
CA ASN A 59 -0.96 14.41 6.59
C ASN A 59 -2.06 13.39 6.92
N LEU A 60 -2.44 12.56 5.95
CA LEU A 60 -3.44 11.50 6.11
C LEU A 60 -2.83 10.16 5.73
N SER A 61 -3.08 9.15 6.57
CA SER A 61 -2.60 7.77 6.44
C SER A 61 -2.91 7.17 5.06
N VAL A 62 -4.12 7.41 4.55
CA VAL A 62 -4.59 6.88 3.26
C VAL A 62 -3.81 7.40 2.04
N PHE A 63 -3.15 8.55 2.17
CA PHE A 63 -2.30 9.10 1.11
C PHE A 63 -0.82 8.79 1.32
N ALA A 64 -0.43 8.27 2.48
CA ALA A 64 0.97 7.97 2.78
C ALA A 64 1.53 6.84 1.91
N GLN A 65 0.70 5.89 1.47
CA GLN A 65 1.20 4.80 0.62
C GLN A 65 1.48 5.28 -0.80
N SER A 66 2.73 5.14 -1.25
CA SER A 66 3.02 5.24 -2.68
C SER A 66 2.48 4.00 -3.39
N ALA A 67 1.82 4.21 -4.53
CA ALA A 67 1.42 3.14 -5.43
C ALA A 67 2.00 3.43 -6.83
N ARG A 68 2.50 2.41 -7.51
CA ARG A 68 2.75 2.51 -8.96
C ARG A 68 1.49 2.08 -9.70
N PRO A 69 0.78 3.01 -10.37
CA PRO A 69 -0.33 2.60 -11.23
C PRO A 69 0.20 1.63 -12.29
N PHE A 70 -0.47 0.49 -12.42
CA PHE A 70 -0.15 -0.55 -13.39
C PHE A 70 -1.28 -0.65 -14.42
N GLY A 71 -0.93 -0.88 -15.68
CA GLY A 71 -1.87 -0.97 -16.79
C GLY A 71 -1.69 0.13 -17.82
N ASP A 72 -2.45 0.04 -18.92
CA ASP A 72 -2.48 1.03 -19.99
C ASP A 72 -3.46 2.16 -19.61
N PRO A 73 -2.98 3.40 -19.37
CA PRO A 73 -3.85 4.51 -19.00
C PRO A 73 -4.85 4.89 -20.10
N GLU A 74 -4.56 4.59 -21.38
CA GLU A 74 -5.43 4.96 -22.50
C GLU A 74 -6.55 3.94 -22.76
N ARG A 75 -6.40 2.70 -22.25
CA ARG A 75 -7.40 1.62 -22.41
C ARG A 75 -8.08 1.21 -21.11
N GLY A 76 -7.81 1.92 -20.02
CA GLY A 76 -8.44 1.65 -18.73
C GLY A 76 -9.95 1.89 -18.79
N GLU A 77 -10.73 0.95 -18.27
CA GLU A 77 -12.16 1.18 -18.03
C GLU A 77 -12.31 2.28 -16.97
N SER A 78 -13.10 3.30 -17.27
CA SER A 78 -13.47 4.31 -16.29
C SER A 78 -14.42 3.70 -15.26
N PHE A 79 -14.18 3.96 -13.97
CA PHE A 79 -15.11 3.58 -12.92
C PHE A 79 -16.52 4.13 -13.22
N SER A 80 -17.54 3.27 -13.08
CA SER A 80 -18.92 3.75 -13.05
C SER A 80 -19.15 4.58 -11.79
N ARG A 81 -20.25 5.33 -11.75
CA ARG A 81 -20.62 6.10 -10.55
C ARG A 81 -20.76 5.20 -9.31
N ASN A 82 -21.35 4.02 -9.46
CA ASN A 82 -21.51 3.08 -8.35
C ASN A 82 -20.16 2.55 -7.85
N ASP A 83 -19.25 2.24 -8.78
CA ASP A 83 -17.92 1.77 -8.38
C ASP A 83 -17.14 2.87 -7.67
N MET A 84 -17.30 4.12 -8.11
CA MET A 84 -16.72 5.29 -7.46
C MET A 84 -17.27 5.48 -6.05
N GLU A 85 -18.58 5.32 -5.84
CA GLU A 85 -19.20 5.37 -4.51
C GLU A 85 -18.70 4.25 -3.58
N VAL A 86 -18.48 3.04 -4.12
CA VAL A 86 -17.86 1.94 -3.36
C VAL A 86 -16.41 2.25 -3.01
N ALA A 87 -15.62 2.77 -3.95
CA ALA A 87 -14.22 3.13 -3.74
C ALA A 87 -14.08 4.26 -2.69
N HIS A 88 -14.93 5.28 -2.78
CA HIS A 88 -14.96 6.36 -1.78
C HIS A 88 -15.32 5.85 -0.40
N TRP A 89 -16.33 4.98 -0.28
CA TRP A 89 -16.67 4.35 1.00
C TRP A 89 -15.50 3.54 1.55
N PHE A 90 -14.81 2.77 0.71
CA PHE A 90 -13.66 1.98 1.12
C PHE A 90 -12.54 2.87 1.69
N VAL A 91 -12.21 3.97 1.02
CA VAL A 91 -11.21 4.93 1.49
C VAL A 91 -11.58 5.48 2.87
N VAL A 92 -12.84 5.90 3.04
CA VAL A 92 -13.32 6.48 4.31
C VAL A 92 -13.31 5.44 5.44
N ASN A 93 -13.77 4.23 5.16
CA ASN A 93 -13.89 3.14 6.15
C ASN A 93 -12.53 2.58 6.61
N ASN A 94 -11.45 2.83 5.86
CA ASN A 94 -10.09 2.36 6.20
C ASN A 94 -9.15 3.51 6.59
N CYS A 95 -9.68 4.70 6.84
CA CYS A 95 -8.91 5.86 7.23
C CYS A 95 -8.93 6.00 8.76
N ASP A 96 -7.76 5.85 9.39
CA ASP A 96 -7.63 5.88 10.84
C ASP A 96 -8.17 7.19 11.45
N GLU A 97 -7.93 8.30 10.74
CA GLU A 97 -8.36 9.64 11.15
C GLU A 97 -9.89 9.82 11.14
N ILE A 98 -10.61 8.99 10.40
CA ILE A 98 -12.08 9.06 10.28
C ILE A 98 -12.78 8.04 11.18
N MET A 99 -12.07 7.03 11.70
CA MET A 99 -12.66 5.97 12.54
C MET A 99 -13.50 6.51 13.70
N ALA A 100 -13.01 7.56 14.40
CA ALA A 100 -13.76 8.15 15.52
C ALA A 100 -15.15 8.69 15.09
N TYR A 101 -15.25 9.25 13.88
CA TYR A 101 -16.50 9.76 13.34
C TYR A 101 -17.42 8.62 12.88
N LEU A 102 -16.85 7.55 12.32
CA LEU A 102 -17.59 6.35 11.95
C LEU A 102 -18.25 5.72 13.18
N ASP A 103 -17.49 5.55 14.27
CA ASP A 103 -18.01 5.00 15.52
C ASP A 103 -19.12 5.89 16.11
N GLU A 104 -18.91 7.22 16.17
CA GLU A 104 -19.91 8.16 16.67
C GLU A 104 -21.22 8.07 15.88
N HIS A 105 -21.14 8.09 14.55
CA HIS A 105 -22.32 8.02 13.70
C HIS A 105 -22.98 6.63 13.73
N GLU A 106 -22.23 5.54 13.88
CA GLU A 106 -22.80 4.20 14.05
C GLU A 106 -23.62 4.11 15.34
N GLU A 107 -23.12 4.65 16.44
CA GLU A 107 -23.85 4.70 17.72
C GLU A 107 -25.13 5.55 17.61
N MET A 108 -25.09 6.68 16.90
CA MET A 108 -26.30 7.46 16.60
C MET A 108 -27.32 6.62 15.82
N MET A 109 -26.88 5.89 14.79
CA MET A 109 -27.75 5.06 13.98
C MET A 109 -28.37 3.88 14.76
N LYS A 110 -27.63 3.30 15.72
CA LYS A 110 -28.15 2.24 16.62
C LYS A 110 -29.27 2.75 17.53
N GLN A 111 -29.25 4.03 17.89
CA GLN A 111 -30.28 4.64 18.74
C GLN A 111 -31.56 4.97 17.96
N GLU A 112 -31.42 5.38 16.69
CA GLU A 112 -32.55 5.86 15.87
C GLU A 112 -33.21 4.75 15.02
N HIS A 113 -32.49 3.68 14.71
CA HIS A 113 -32.94 2.68 13.75
C HIS A 113 -32.92 1.25 14.29
N LEU A 114 -33.76 0.40 13.69
CA LEU A 114 -33.76 -1.04 13.93
C LEU A 114 -32.41 -1.63 13.55
N SER A 115 -31.91 -2.59 14.34
CA SER A 115 -30.55 -3.14 14.21
C SER A 115 -30.17 -3.60 12.80
N HIS A 116 -31.12 -4.12 12.02
CA HIS A 116 -30.87 -4.58 10.64
C HIS A 116 -30.72 -3.44 9.62
N LEU A 117 -31.21 -2.23 9.93
CA LEU A 117 -31.12 -1.05 9.06
C LEU A 117 -29.90 -0.18 9.40
N VAL A 118 -29.30 -0.35 10.57
CA VAL A 118 -28.17 0.47 11.07
C VAL A 118 -27.05 0.55 10.05
N ALA A 119 -26.55 -0.58 9.56
CA ALA A 119 -25.43 -0.59 8.61
C ALA A 119 -25.78 0.10 7.28
N GLN A 120 -27.00 -0.07 6.78
CA GLN A 120 -27.46 0.58 5.56
C GLN A 120 -27.57 2.09 5.75
N LYS A 121 -28.22 2.52 6.84
CA LYS A 121 -28.46 3.94 7.13
C LYS A 121 -27.17 4.66 7.50
N HIS A 122 -26.29 4.00 8.24
CA HIS A 122 -24.96 4.50 8.51
C HIS A 122 -24.22 4.81 7.20
N ARG A 123 -24.12 3.86 6.28
CA ARG A 123 -23.44 4.06 5.00
C ARG A 123 -24.11 5.14 4.12
N GLU A 124 -25.44 5.21 4.13
CA GLU A 124 -26.22 6.17 3.32
C GLU A 124 -26.09 7.61 3.84
N LEU A 125 -26.13 7.82 5.16
CA LEU A 125 -26.24 9.15 5.77
C LEU A 125 -24.89 9.71 6.24
N PHE A 126 -23.90 8.84 6.46
CA PHE A 126 -22.58 9.25 6.98
C PHE A 126 -21.92 10.36 6.16
N PRO A 127 -21.90 10.36 4.82
CA PRO A 127 -21.17 11.39 4.06
C PRO A 127 -21.69 12.81 4.32
N GLN A 128 -23.01 12.97 4.39
CA GLN A 128 -23.62 14.27 4.65
C GLN A 128 -23.43 14.67 6.12
N TRP A 129 -23.68 13.74 7.05
CA TRP A 129 -23.48 14.00 8.47
C TRP A 129 -22.03 14.38 8.79
N PHE A 130 -21.06 13.68 8.21
CA PHE A 130 -19.64 13.95 8.43
C PHE A 130 -19.23 15.34 7.92
N LEU A 131 -19.75 15.75 6.75
CA LEU A 131 -19.52 17.09 6.22
C LEU A 131 -20.04 18.17 7.18
N ASP A 132 -21.25 17.99 7.70
CA ASP A 132 -21.88 18.94 8.63
C ASP A 132 -21.13 18.99 9.97
N SER A 133 -20.71 17.84 10.50
CA SER A 133 -19.89 17.73 11.71
C SER A 133 -18.55 18.44 11.57
N VAL A 134 -17.84 18.24 10.46
CA VAL A 134 -16.56 18.93 10.18
C VAL A 134 -16.76 20.44 10.02
N ASN A 135 -17.82 20.88 9.33
CA ASN A 135 -18.13 22.30 9.20
C ASN A 135 -18.47 22.96 10.54
N LYS A 136 -19.18 22.25 11.41
CA LYS A 136 -19.47 22.69 12.78
C LYS A 136 -18.21 22.80 13.63
N LEU A 137 -17.26 21.87 13.50
CA LEU A 137 -15.97 21.96 14.19
C LEU A 137 -15.17 23.17 13.70
N LYS A 138 -15.12 23.40 12.39
CA LYS A 138 -14.43 24.57 11.81
C LYS A 138 -15.00 25.90 12.30
N SER A 139 -16.32 26.01 12.42
CA SER A 139 -16.96 27.24 12.90
C SER A 139 -16.72 27.50 14.39
N LEU A 140 -16.52 26.45 15.19
CA LEU A 140 -16.16 26.54 16.60
C LEU A 140 -14.69 26.92 16.82
N GLU A 141 -13.78 26.41 15.98
CA GLU A 141 -12.34 26.72 16.09
C GLU A 141 -11.95 28.08 15.48
N PHE A 142 -12.68 28.57 14.47
CA PHE A 142 -12.36 29.82 13.79
C PHE A 142 -13.58 30.74 13.61
N PRO A 143 -14.09 31.37 14.68
CA PRO A 143 -15.28 32.21 14.61
C PRO A 143 -15.11 33.53 13.83
N HIS A 144 -13.90 33.85 13.36
CA HIS A 144 -13.54 35.19 12.86
C HIS A 144 -13.30 35.28 11.34
N LEU A 145 -13.52 34.19 10.59
CA LEU A 145 -13.20 34.10 9.15
C LEU A 145 -14.44 33.98 8.23
N GLN A 146 -15.62 34.41 8.70
CA GLN A 146 -16.83 34.53 7.87
C GLN A 146 -17.13 35.96 7.47
#